data_AF-A0A1S8BI33-F1
#
_entry.id   AF-A0A1S8BI33-F1
#
_cell.length_a   1.000
_cell.length_b   1.000
_cell.length_c   1.000
_cell.angle_alpha   90.00
_cell.angle_beta   90.00
_cell.angle_gamma   90.00
#
_symmetry.space_group_name_H-M   'P 1'
#
loop_
_entity.id
_entity.type
_entity.pdbx_description
1 polymer ?
#
loop_
_entity_poly.entity_id
_entity_poly.type
_entity_poly.pdbx_seq_one_letter_code
_entity_poly.pdbx_strand_id
1 'polypeptide(L)'
;MAPPNPRNALAKTAAVSSTAARSTADAASNTAHAVARAVTFVPTVAINAALSPSLTGLLLLILTTRGGPSLLRDLRARLERALGGTQMVRRSMRVERATSLLKVLFVVGVVRVANALLSRWAMRQWRWGGWKRPAVASARAESVERDRLAWDFDGKRGVGEVVVVTGGCGGIGKEIVMGLVEGAKGGGRGVEGVKVVVVDVVELPMELEGRANVVFYGCDLTFPASIHETASHIRADCGDPTVLINNAGIAEQHAILEGNDEYDEQLFRVNVLSHFTLIREFLPGMLAQKKGHIITVASMASYYTPSGIVNYAASKAAVLSLHEGLNVELRHRYGPAGKHIITSIIHPSWTQTPIIDSWIASLKKSRAAITKPAEVAAKIVRQVLRAEPAQVFVPDRAALFSSFRGWPTWLQELLRDSGDRKTRPLGDDDGVKGKGRVGDVGYGVGEDRDAFGGSRSYDIVEG
;
A
#
# COMPACT_ATOMS: atom_id res chain seq x y z
N MET A 1 -51.05 4.78 -51.23
CA MET A 1 -50.26 5.35 -50.12
C MET A 1 -50.35 4.40 -48.93
N ALA A 2 -49.31 3.60 -48.69
CA ALA A 2 -49.25 2.73 -47.51
C ALA A 2 -48.72 3.53 -46.30
N PRO A 3 -49.23 3.31 -45.07
CA PRO A 3 -48.81 4.07 -43.90
C PRO A 3 -47.38 3.67 -43.45
N PRO A 4 -46.64 4.58 -42.80
CA PRO A 4 -45.26 4.31 -42.38
C PRO A 4 -45.22 3.28 -41.25
N ASN A 5 -44.28 2.34 -41.37
CA ASN A 5 -44.09 1.20 -40.47
C ASN A 5 -43.61 1.66 -39.06
N PRO A 6 -44.36 1.40 -37.98
CA PRO A 6 -44.04 1.87 -36.62
C PRO A 6 -42.75 1.28 -36.03
N ARG A 7 -42.21 0.19 -36.59
CA ARG A 7 -40.94 -0.40 -36.15
C ARG A 7 -39.72 0.48 -36.45
N ASN A 8 -39.76 1.31 -37.50
CA ASN A 8 -38.65 2.20 -37.85
C ASN A 8 -38.56 3.45 -36.95
N ALA A 9 -39.67 3.87 -36.35
CA ALA A 9 -39.69 4.99 -35.42
C ALA A 9 -39.05 4.62 -34.08
N LEU A 10 -39.38 3.44 -33.54
CA LEU A 10 -38.83 2.90 -32.29
C LEU A 10 -37.33 2.58 -32.37
N ALA A 11 -36.86 2.07 -33.52
CA ALA A 11 -35.43 1.83 -33.74
C ALA A 11 -34.61 3.13 -33.77
N LYS A 12 -35.16 4.22 -34.32
CA LYS A 12 -34.49 5.52 -34.36
C LYS A 12 -34.43 6.19 -32.98
N THR A 13 -35.50 6.11 -32.16
CA THR A 13 -35.47 6.64 -30.78
C THR A 13 -34.55 5.84 -29.87
N ALA A 14 -34.47 4.51 -30.02
CA ALA A 14 -33.53 3.67 -29.28
C ALA A 14 -32.05 3.98 -29.66
N ALA A 15 -31.76 4.22 -30.94
CA ALA A 15 -30.43 4.60 -31.41
C ALA A 15 -30.00 6.00 -30.93
N VAL A 16 -30.92 6.96 -30.87
CA VAL A 16 -30.60 8.32 -30.36
C VAL A 16 -30.40 8.31 -28.84
N SER A 17 -31.19 7.52 -28.10
CA SER A 17 -31.02 7.34 -26.65
C SER A 17 -29.69 6.65 -26.29
N SER A 18 -29.29 5.62 -27.04
CA SER A 18 -28.01 4.92 -26.81
C SER A 18 -26.79 5.78 -27.17
N THR A 19 -26.92 6.66 -28.17
CA THR A 19 -25.87 7.59 -28.57
C THR A 19 -25.69 8.71 -27.54
N ALA A 20 -26.79 9.23 -26.99
CA ALA A 20 -26.75 10.22 -25.90
C ALA A 20 -26.15 9.63 -24.61
N ALA A 21 -26.53 8.41 -24.24
CA ALA A 21 -25.97 7.70 -23.08
C ALA A 21 -24.46 7.42 -23.23
N ARG A 22 -24.01 7.01 -24.43
CA ARG A 22 -22.58 6.86 -24.76
C ARG A 22 -21.83 8.19 -24.65
N SER A 23 -22.40 9.28 -25.18
CA SER A 23 -21.80 10.61 -25.09
C SER A 23 -21.62 11.09 -23.63
N THR A 24 -22.62 10.86 -22.77
CA THR A 24 -22.53 11.20 -21.34
C THR A 24 -21.53 10.34 -20.58
N ALA A 25 -21.44 9.04 -20.91
CA ALA A 25 -20.46 8.13 -20.30
C ALA A 25 -19.02 8.45 -20.76
N ASP A 26 -18.84 8.89 -22.00
CA ASP A 26 -17.55 9.32 -22.53
C ASP A 26 -17.12 10.67 -21.94
N ALA A 27 -18.05 11.59 -21.71
CA ALA A 27 -17.78 12.84 -20.97
C ALA A 27 -17.38 12.58 -19.52
N ALA A 28 -18.07 11.67 -18.82
CA ALA A 28 -17.73 11.28 -17.45
C ALA A 28 -16.38 10.55 -17.36
N SER A 29 -16.11 9.64 -18.30
CA SER A 29 -14.83 8.93 -18.44
C SER A 29 -13.66 9.88 -18.75
N ASN A 30 -13.86 10.83 -19.66
CA ASN A 30 -12.86 11.87 -19.96
C ASN A 30 -12.62 12.77 -18.76
N THR A 31 -13.65 13.05 -17.95
CA THR A 31 -13.53 13.82 -16.72
C THR A 31 -12.79 13.01 -15.65
N ALA A 32 -13.07 11.72 -15.49
CA ALA A 32 -12.35 10.83 -14.57
C ALA A 32 -10.88 10.67 -14.97
N HIS A 33 -10.58 10.49 -16.26
CA HIS A 33 -9.22 10.49 -16.79
C HIS A 33 -8.53 11.85 -16.66
N ALA A 34 -9.27 12.96 -16.82
CA ALA A 34 -8.74 14.31 -16.60
C ALA A 34 -8.43 14.57 -15.12
N VAL A 35 -9.26 14.08 -14.20
CA VAL A 35 -9.03 14.14 -12.75
C VAL A 35 -7.84 13.27 -12.37
N ALA A 36 -7.78 12.03 -12.85
CA ALA A 36 -6.63 11.14 -12.66
C ALA A 36 -5.34 11.76 -13.24
N ARG A 37 -5.41 12.42 -14.41
CA ARG A 37 -4.29 13.16 -15.01
C ARG A 37 -3.90 14.42 -14.24
N ALA A 38 -4.86 15.20 -13.76
CA ALA A 38 -4.61 16.41 -12.98
C ALA A 38 -3.93 16.09 -11.64
N VAL A 39 -4.31 14.96 -11.02
CA VAL A 39 -3.64 14.40 -9.84
C VAL A 39 -2.21 13.92 -10.16
N THR A 40 -1.88 13.71 -11.44
CA THR A 40 -0.54 13.26 -11.85
C THR A 40 0.45 14.34 -12.27
N PHE A 41 0.01 15.55 -12.63
CA PHE A 41 0.87 16.55 -13.28
C PHE A 41 1.15 17.82 -12.46
N VAL A 42 0.45 18.05 -11.35
CA VAL A 42 0.81 19.13 -10.42
C VAL A 42 1.91 18.62 -9.48
N PRO A 43 3.04 19.33 -9.32
CA PRO A 43 4.09 18.91 -8.40
C PRO A 43 3.51 18.71 -7.00
N THR A 44 3.80 17.57 -6.36
CA THR A 44 3.35 17.25 -4.99
C THR A 44 3.67 18.40 -4.01
N VAL A 45 4.79 19.09 -4.24
CA VAL A 45 5.22 20.28 -3.49
C VAL A 45 4.21 21.43 -3.63
N ALA A 46 3.72 21.70 -4.84
CA ALA A 46 2.76 22.77 -5.09
C ALA A 46 1.39 22.46 -4.47
N ILE A 47 0.92 21.20 -4.54
CA ILE A 47 -0.32 20.78 -3.85
C ILE A 47 -0.15 20.90 -2.34
N ASN A 48 0.96 20.40 -1.78
CA ASN A 48 1.20 20.44 -0.34
C ASN A 48 1.34 21.88 0.18
N ALA A 49 1.96 22.77 -0.59
CA ALA A 49 2.03 24.20 -0.28
C ALA A 49 0.63 24.84 -0.34
N ALA A 50 -0.13 24.58 -1.40
CA ALA A 50 -1.48 25.13 -1.58
C ALA A 50 -2.49 24.61 -0.54
N LEU A 51 -2.28 23.41 0.01
CA LEU A 51 -3.11 22.83 1.07
C LEU A 51 -2.50 22.99 2.47
N SER A 52 -1.43 23.77 2.61
CA SER A 52 -0.81 24.04 3.92
C SER A 52 -1.68 25.05 4.69
N PRO A 53 -2.20 24.70 5.88
CA PRO A 53 -3.01 25.63 6.69
C PRO A 53 -2.22 26.85 7.14
N SER A 54 -0.91 26.72 7.36
CA SER A 54 -0.07 27.84 7.76
C SER A 54 0.10 28.85 6.62
N LEU A 55 0.31 28.38 5.39
CA LEU A 55 0.45 29.25 4.22
C LEU A 55 -0.89 29.87 3.82
N THR A 56 -1.92 29.04 3.66
CA THR A 56 -3.27 29.50 3.28
C THR A 56 -3.89 30.40 4.34
N GLY A 57 -3.69 30.07 5.63
CA GLY A 57 -4.13 30.89 6.76
C GLY A 57 -3.42 32.24 6.82
N LEU A 58 -2.10 32.28 6.59
CA LEU A 58 -1.34 33.54 6.53
C LEU A 58 -1.78 34.41 5.35
N LEU A 59 -1.96 33.83 4.16
CA LEU A 59 -2.45 34.54 2.98
C LEU A 59 -3.88 35.06 3.18
N LEU A 60 -4.74 34.26 3.80
CA LEU A 60 -6.09 34.66 4.16
C LEU A 60 -6.08 35.83 5.17
N LEU A 61 -5.21 35.77 6.18
CA LEU A 61 -5.03 36.84 7.16
C LEU A 61 -4.57 38.14 6.48
N ILE A 62 -3.59 38.07 5.57
CA ILE A 62 -3.10 39.21 4.79
C ILE A 62 -4.21 39.84 3.94
N LEU A 63 -5.03 39.03 3.26
CA LEU A 63 -6.10 39.54 2.38
C LEU A 63 -7.33 40.05 3.13
N THR A 64 -7.62 39.53 4.32
CA THR A 64 -8.82 39.87 5.10
C THR A 64 -8.60 40.98 6.13
N THR A 65 -7.35 41.23 6.56
CA THR A 65 -7.05 42.32 7.50
C THR A 65 -7.14 43.68 6.82
N ARG A 66 -8.03 44.54 7.35
CA ARG A 66 -8.23 45.93 6.90
C ARG A 66 -7.51 46.98 7.76
N GLY A 67 -6.97 46.61 8.94
CA GLY A 67 -6.41 47.55 9.92
C GLY A 67 -5.25 47.01 10.78
N GLY A 68 -4.28 46.32 10.19
CA GLY A 68 -3.12 45.76 10.92
C GLY A 68 -1.83 46.62 10.88
N PRO A 69 -0.72 46.14 11.47
CA PRO A 69 0.61 46.75 11.39
C PRO A 69 1.02 47.10 9.95
N SER A 70 1.88 48.12 9.77
CA SER A 70 2.32 48.63 8.46
C SER A 70 2.74 47.51 7.49
N LEU A 71 3.47 46.50 7.99
CA LEU A 71 3.92 45.34 7.24
C LEU A 71 2.77 44.56 6.56
N LEU A 72 1.65 44.30 7.26
CA LEU A 72 0.53 43.54 6.68
C LEU A 72 -0.18 44.34 5.58
N ARG A 73 -0.27 45.66 5.73
CA ARG A 73 -0.83 46.55 4.70
C ARG A 73 0.04 46.58 3.45
N ASP A 74 1.36 46.66 3.61
CA ASP A 74 2.30 46.62 2.49
C ASP A 74 2.28 45.28 1.75
N LEU A 75 2.25 44.18 2.51
CA LEU A 75 2.14 42.83 1.94
C LEU A 75 0.83 42.64 1.19
N ARG A 76 -0.29 43.11 1.76
CA ARG A 76 -1.59 43.09 1.09
C ARG A 76 -1.56 43.91 -0.20
N ALA A 77 -1.01 45.12 -0.18
CA ALA A 77 -0.89 45.96 -1.37
C ALA A 77 0.00 45.33 -2.45
N ARG A 78 1.03 44.57 -2.08
CA ARG A 78 1.85 43.77 -3.02
C ARG A 78 1.06 42.60 -3.60
N LEU A 79 0.34 41.85 -2.76
CA LEU A 79 -0.47 40.71 -3.19
C LEU A 79 -1.61 41.13 -4.13
N GLU A 80 -2.31 42.21 -3.80
CA GLU A 80 -3.38 42.77 -4.63
C GLU A 80 -2.86 43.30 -5.97
N ARG A 81 -1.62 43.81 -6.02
CA ARG A 81 -0.95 44.19 -7.27
C ARG A 81 -0.56 42.97 -8.10
N ALA A 82 -0.07 41.89 -7.48
CA ALA A 82 0.25 40.66 -8.17
C ALA A 82 -1.00 39.96 -8.75
N LEU A 83 -2.15 40.07 -8.09
CA LEU A 83 -3.41 39.46 -8.51
C LEU A 83 -4.19 40.30 -9.55
N GLY A 84 -3.91 41.61 -9.66
CA GLY A 84 -4.63 42.55 -10.50
C GLY A 84 -3.78 43.18 -11.61
N GLY A 85 -4.17 42.96 -12.87
CA GLY A 85 -3.81 43.88 -13.96
C GLY A 85 -4.47 45.26 -13.77
N THR A 86 -4.14 46.22 -14.63
CA THR A 86 -4.36 47.69 -14.50
C THR A 86 -5.79 48.20 -14.21
N GLN A 87 -6.84 47.37 -14.13
CA GLN A 87 -8.23 47.80 -13.89
C GLN A 87 -8.77 47.47 -12.48
N MET A 88 -9.32 48.48 -11.80
CA MET A 88 -9.79 48.44 -10.39
C MET A 88 -10.95 47.45 -10.12
N VAL A 89 -11.95 47.39 -10.99
CA VAL A 89 -13.13 46.51 -10.82
C VAL A 89 -12.75 45.03 -10.97
N ARG A 90 -11.90 44.71 -11.95
CA ARG A 90 -11.34 43.35 -12.13
C ARG A 90 -10.47 42.94 -10.95
N ARG A 91 -9.77 43.88 -10.33
CA ARG A 91 -8.96 43.64 -9.12
C ARG A 91 -9.81 43.23 -7.93
N SER A 92 -10.93 43.92 -7.66
CA SER A 92 -11.83 43.58 -6.55
C SER A 92 -12.42 42.17 -6.67
N MET A 93 -12.97 41.81 -7.85
CA MET A 93 -13.53 40.48 -8.09
C MET A 93 -12.48 39.35 -7.99
N ARG A 94 -11.23 39.59 -8.42
CA ARG A 94 -10.16 38.59 -8.30
C ARG A 94 -9.72 38.38 -6.86
N VAL A 95 -9.64 39.45 -6.06
CA VAL A 95 -9.31 39.36 -4.64
C VAL A 95 -10.39 38.60 -3.88
N GLU A 96 -11.67 38.83 -4.19
CA GLU A 96 -12.78 38.10 -3.59
C GLU A 96 -12.75 36.61 -3.95
N ARG A 97 -12.58 36.27 -5.25
CA ARG A 97 -12.43 34.87 -5.69
C ARG A 97 -11.22 34.19 -5.07
N ALA A 98 -10.08 34.88 -4.99
CA ALA A 98 -8.87 34.36 -4.35
C ALA A 98 -9.08 34.13 -2.85
N THR A 99 -9.78 35.05 -2.17
CA THR A 99 -10.13 34.91 -0.75
C THR A 99 -11.05 33.71 -0.53
N SER A 100 -12.09 33.55 -1.34
CA SER A 100 -13.00 32.40 -1.27
C SER A 100 -12.28 31.07 -1.55
N LEU A 101 -11.40 31.02 -2.55
CA LEU A 101 -10.57 29.85 -2.82
C LEU A 101 -9.63 29.54 -1.64
N LEU A 102 -8.97 30.54 -1.07
CA LEU A 102 -8.08 30.38 0.08
C LEU A 102 -8.83 29.87 1.33
N LYS A 103 -10.08 30.30 1.56
CA LYS A 103 -10.92 29.74 2.64
C LYS A 103 -11.15 28.25 2.44
N VAL A 104 -11.50 27.82 1.23
CA VAL A 104 -11.71 26.40 0.91
C VAL A 104 -10.40 25.61 1.10
N LEU A 105 -9.29 26.10 0.55
CA LEU A 105 -7.98 25.45 0.67
C LEU A 105 -7.52 25.37 2.14
N PHE A 106 -7.76 26.41 2.93
CA PHE A 106 -7.46 26.41 4.37
C PHE A 106 -8.28 25.38 5.12
N VAL A 107 -9.60 25.33 4.91
CA VAL A 107 -10.48 24.34 5.57
C VAL A 107 -10.07 22.92 5.18
N VAL A 108 -9.85 22.66 3.89
CA VAL A 108 -9.38 21.36 3.39
C VAL A 108 -8.04 20.99 4.04
N GLY A 109 -7.11 21.95 4.13
CA GLY A 109 -5.82 21.77 4.80
C GLY A 109 -5.98 21.43 6.29
N VAL A 110 -6.82 22.15 7.03
CA VAL A 110 -7.07 21.90 8.46
C VAL A 110 -7.67 20.51 8.65
N VAL A 111 -8.70 20.16 7.87
CA VAL A 111 -9.33 18.83 7.92
C VAL A 111 -8.30 17.74 7.63
N ARG A 112 -7.43 17.93 6.63
CA ARG A 112 -6.35 16.99 6.31
C ARG A 112 -5.37 16.80 7.47
N VAL A 113 -4.94 17.88 8.13
CA VAL A 113 -4.04 17.81 9.28
C VAL A 113 -4.72 17.14 10.48
N ALA A 114 -5.96 17.53 10.78
CA ALA A 114 -6.75 16.93 11.86
C ALA A 114 -6.95 15.43 11.62
N ASN A 115 -7.34 15.03 10.40
CA ASN A 115 -7.47 13.62 10.03
C ASN A 115 -6.14 12.86 10.21
N ALA A 116 -5.01 13.41 9.76
CA ALA A 116 -3.71 12.78 9.94
C ALA A 116 -3.33 12.60 11.42
N LEU A 117 -3.66 13.57 12.28
CA LEU A 117 -3.44 13.46 13.73
C LEU A 117 -4.35 12.39 14.36
N LEU A 118 -5.63 12.38 13.99
CA LEU A 118 -6.60 11.38 14.45
C LEU A 118 -6.23 9.98 13.99
N SER A 119 -5.82 9.79 12.73
CA SER A 119 -5.36 8.50 12.22
C SER A 119 -4.11 8.01 12.98
N ARG A 120 -3.13 8.89 13.24
CA ARG A 120 -1.96 8.52 14.05
C ARG A 120 -2.34 8.15 15.47
N TRP A 121 -3.30 8.86 16.06
CA TRP A 121 -3.80 8.55 17.39
C TRP A 121 -4.52 7.20 17.43
N ALA A 122 -5.37 6.91 16.43
CA ALA A 122 -6.06 5.64 16.28
C ALA A 122 -5.09 4.47 16.07
N MET A 123 -4.08 4.63 15.19
CA MET A 123 -3.04 3.62 14.95
C MET A 123 -2.18 3.35 16.19
N ARG A 124 -2.01 4.35 17.08
CA ARG A 124 -1.41 4.19 18.41
C ARG A 124 -2.40 3.66 19.46
N GLN A 125 -3.43 2.95 19.00
CA GLN A 125 -4.45 2.31 19.83
C GLN A 125 -5.17 3.30 20.77
N TRP A 126 -5.43 4.52 20.29
CA TRP A 126 -6.09 5.60 21.05
C TRP A 126 -5.36 6.04 22.33
N ARG A 127 -4.08 5.69 22.48
CA ARG A 127 -3.28 6.06 23.65
C ARG A 127 -2.91 7.53 23.61
N TRP A 128 -3.25 8.26 24.68
CA TRP A 128 -2.71 9.58 24.95
C TRP A 128 -1.28 9.43 25.50
N GLY A 129 -0.26 10.03 24.86
CA GLY A 129 1.13 9.91 25.36
C GLY A 129 2.28 10.04 24.36
N GLY A 130 2.07 10.65 23.20
CA GLY A 130 3.15 11.01 22.26
C GLY A 130 3.34 12.52 22.05
N TRP A 131 2.49 13.35 22.68
CA TRP A 131 2.69 14.79 22.76
C TRP A 131 3.61 15.04 23.95
N LYS A 132 4.72 15.76 23.79
CA LYS A 132 5.60 16.15 24.91
C LYS A 132 4.73 16.76 26.02
N ARG A 133 4.45 16.02 27.09
CA ARG A 133 3.93 16.56 28.34
C ARG A 133 5.15 16.90 29.20
N PRO A 134 5.20 18.10 29.81
CA PRO A 134 6.27 18.44 30.73
C PRO A 134 6.19 17.49 31.93
N ALA A 135 7.35 16.96 32.31
CA ALA A 135 7.52 15.94 33.33
C ALA A 135 6.97 16.41 34.68
N VAL A 136 5.99 15.69 35.23
CA VAL A 136 5.68 15.74 36.67
C VAL A 136 5.24 14.35 37.15
N ALA A 137 6.11 13.76 37.99
CA ALA A 137 5.82 12.87 39.12
C ALA A 137 5.23 11.44 38.94
N SER A 138 5.54 10.71 37.86
CA SER A 138 5.48 9.22 37.88
C SER A 138 6.68 8.52 37.18
N ALA A 139 7.70 9.31 36.83
CA ALA A 139 8.67 8.97 35.80
C ALA A 139 9.67 7.84 36.14
N ARG A 140 9.84 7.43 37.40
CA ARG A 140 10.94 6.49 37.77
C ARG A 140 10.60 5.02 37.54
N ALA A 141 9.32 4.65 37.52
CA ALA A 141 8.89 3.28 37.19
C ALA A 141 8.69 3.10 35.67
N GLU A 142 8.13 4.11 34.98
CA GLU A 142 7.95 4.06 33.52
C GLU A 142 9.24 4.27 32.73
N SER A 143 10.24 5.00 33.24
CA SER A 143 11.52 5.18 32.55
C SER A 143 12.34 3.88 32.50
N VAL A 144 12.28 3.07 33.56
CA VAL A 144 13.01 1.79 33.64
C VAL A 144 12.37 0.71 32.76
N GLU A 145 11.04 0.72 32.59
CA GLU A 145 10.35 -0.19 31.67
C GLU A 145 10.47 0.27 30.20
N ARG A 146 10.52 1.59 29.93
CA ARG A 146 10.79 2.13 28.57
C ARG A 146 12.23 1.90 28.10
N ASP A 147 13.23 2.01 28.97
CA ASP A 147 14.63 1.77 28.60
C ASP A 147 14.91 0.28 28.33
N ARG A 148 14.13 -0.64 28.93
CA ARG A 148 14.18 -2.09 28.63
C ARG A 148 13.44 -2.48 27.34
N LEU A 149 12.51 -1.64 26.87
CA LEU A 149 11.71 -1.82 25.65
C LEU A 149 12.22 -1.01 24.44
N ALA A 150 13.35 -0.32 24.59
CA ALA A 150 13.92 0.51 23.55
C ALA A 150 14.52 -0.35 22.43
N TRP A 151 14.12 -0.06 21.19
CA TRP A 151 14.66 -0.67 19.97
C TRP A 151 16.17 -0.41 19.81
N ASP A 152 16.98 -1.45 19.73
CA ASP A 152 18.45 -1.43 19.70
C ASP A 152 18.99 -1.64 18.28
N PHE A 153 18.45 -0.91 17.31
CA PHE A 153 18.90 -1.00 15.92
C PHE A 153 20.39 -0.66 15.75
N ASP A 154 20.98 0.16 16.64
CA ASP A 154 22.41 0.48 16.61
C ASP A 154 23.31 -0.51 17.37
N GLY A 155 22.72 -1.51 18.03
CA GLY A 155 23.44 -2.60 18.69
C GLY A 155 24.25 -2.19 19.91
N LYS A 156 24.20 -0.92 20.34
CA LYS A 156 25.04 -0.40 21.43
C LYS A 156 24.64 -0.94 22.78
N ARG A 157 23.42 -1.48 22.92
CA ARG A 157 22.96 -2.12 24.16
C ARG A 157 23.21 -3.63 24.16
N GLY A 158 23.82 -4.18 23.10
CA GLY A 158 24.21 -5.58 23.01
C GLY A 158 23.04 -6.56 22.84
N VAL A 159 21.82 -6.06 22.62
CA VAL A 159 20.62 -6.89 22.39
C VAL A 159 20.43 -7.07 20.89
N GLY A 160 20.62 -6.01 20.11
CA GLY A 160 20.34 -6.00 18.68
C GLY A 160 18.86 -6.26 18.34
N GLU A 161 18.53 -6.20 17.06
CA GLU A 161 17.19 -6.47 16.54
C GLU A 161 17.26 -7.56 15.48
N VAL A 162 16.44 -8.61 15.62
CA VAL A 162 16.29 -9.67 14.63
C VAL A 162 15.12 -9.33 13.72
N VAL A 163 15.38 -9.13 12.44
CA VAL A 163 14.40 -8.73 11.42
C VAL A 163 14.26 -9.83 10.38
N VAL A 164 13.11 -10.51 10.37
CA VAL A 164 12.78 -11.53 9.37
C VAL A 164 12.13 -10.86 8.16
N VAL A 165 12.65 -11.12 6.97
CA VAL A 165 12.13 -10.62 5.69
C VAL A 165 11.81 -11.80 4.78
N THR A 166 10.53 -12.00 4.47
CA THR A 166 10.12 -13.03 3.50
C THR A 166 10.22 -12.52 2.07
N GLY A 167 10.60 -13.38 1.12
CA GLY A 167 10.81 -12.97 -0.28
C GLY A 167 11.97 -11.99 -0.42
N GLY A 168 13.00 -12.13 0.43
CA GLY A 168 14.10 -11.17 0.57
C GLY A 168 15.20 -11.30 -0.49
N CYS A 169 15.13 -12.26 -1.41
CA CYS A 169 16.13 -12.45 -2.46
C CYS A 169 15.78 -11.69 -3.76
N GLY A 170 14.52 -11.26 -3.92
CA GLY A 170 14.04 -10.59 -5.13
C GLY A 170 13.31 -9.25 -4.90
N GLY A 171 13.18 -8.47 -5.98
CA GLY A 171 12.29 -7.30 -6.06
C GLY A 171 12.40 -6.32 -4.88
N ILE A 172 11.26 -6.02 -4.24
CA ILE A 172 11.19 -5.12 -3.07
C ILE A 172 11.93 -5.72 -1.86
N GLY A 173 11.82 -7.03 -1.65
CA GLY A 173 12.44 -7.72 -0.51
C GLY A 173 13.95 -7.57 -0.49
N LYS A 174 14.61 -7.79 -1.63
CA LYS A 174 16.05 -7.58 -1.77
C LYS A 174 16.48 -6.16 -1.38
N GLU A 175 15.74 -5.16 -1.85
CA GLU A 175 16.02 -3.76 -1.52
C GLU A 175 15.75 -3.43 -0.05
N ILE A 176 14.80 -4.12 0.61
CA ILE A 176 14.58 -4.00 2.07
C ILE A 176 15.81 -4.54 2.80
N VAL A 177 16.28 -5.74 2.45
CA VAL A 177 17.47 -6.36 3.06
C VAL A 177 18.69 -5.45 2.86
N MET A 178 18.94 -5.01 1.63
CA MET A 178 20.02 -4.07 1.32
C MET A 178 19.92 -2.77 2.14
N GLY A 179 18.72 -2.20 2.27
CA GLY A 179 18.52 -0.98 3.06
C GLY A 179 18.70 -1.16 4.56
N LEU A 180 18.40 -2.35 5.11
CA LEU A 180 18.65 -2.71 6.51
C LEU A 180 20.12 -2.98 6.77
N VAL A 181 20.85 -3.53 5.80
CA VAL A 181 22.28 -3.86 5.97
C VAL A 181 23.19 -2.67 5.70
N GLU A 182 22.93 -1.87 4.66
CA GLU A 182 23.79 -0.74 4.30
C GLU A 182 23.56 0.50 5.19
N GLY A 183 22.47 0.50 5.96
CA GLY A 183 21.93 1.70 6.59
C GLY A 183 21.34 2.60 5.50
N ALA A 184 20.08 3.02 5.64
CA ALA A 184 19.42 3.82 4.62
C ALA A 184 20.32 5.00 4.18
N LYS A 185 20.72 5.01 2.89
CA LYS A 185 21.64 5.97 2.22
C LYS A 185 21.25 7.46 2.31
N GLY A 186 20.31 7.83 3.18
CA GLY A 186 19.80 9.19 3.34
C GLY A 186 19.20 9.54 4.70
N GLY A 187 19.57 8.90 5.83
CA GLY A 187 19.15 9.50 7.11
C GLY A 187 19.28 8.77 8.44
N GLY A 188 20.13 7.75 8.63
CA GLY A 188 20.32 7.21 9.98
C GLY A 188 21.51 6.27 10.11
N ARG A 189 22.53 6.71 10.86
CA ARG A 189 23.42 5.81 11.62
C ARG A 189 22.55 4.99 12.57
N GLY A 190 22.84 3.71 12.78
CA GLY A 190 22.14 2.87 13.74
C GLY A 190 21.36 1.68 13.16
N VAL A 191 21.96 0.93 12.24
CA VAL A 191 21.52 -0.42 11.87
C VAL A 191 22.58 -1.49 12.16
N GLU A 192 23.68 -1.10 12.81
CA GLU A 192 24.79 -2.03 13.11
C GLU A 192 24.37 -3.18 14.05
N GLY A 193 23.29 -2.99 14.82
CA GLY A 193 22.69 -4.02 15.67
C GLY A 193 21.63 -4.87 14.99
N VAL A 194 21.34 -4.67 13.71
CA VAL A 194 20.29 -5.40 13.00
C VAL A 194 20.84 -6.68 12.39
N LYS A 195 20.34 -7.82 12.86
CA LYS A 195 20.49 -9.12 12.21
C LYS A 195 19.30 -9.32 11.27
N VAL A 196 19.57 -9.39 9.96
CA VAL A 196 18.55 -9.58 8.94
C VAL A 196 18.47 -11.05 8.57
N VAL A 197 17.31 -11.66 8.81
CA VAL A 197 17.01 -13.04 8.47
C VAL A 197 16.20 -13.04 7.17
N VAL A 198 16.75 -13.59 6.12
CA VAL A 198 16.12 -13.71 4.80
C VAL A 198 15.49 -15.08 4.68
N VAL A 199 14.18 -15.11 4.39
CA VAL A 199 13.42 -16.33 4.16
C VAL A 199 12.87 -16.30 2.74
N ASP A 200 13.37 -17.18 1.89
CA ASP A 200 12.99 -17.22 0.47
C ASP A 200 13.20 -18.62 -0.09
N VAL A 201 12.53 -18.96 -1.19
CA VAL A 201 12.79 -20.19 -1.96
C VAL A 201 13.91 -19.96 -2.97
N VAL A 202 14.15 -18.70 -3.35
CA VAL A 202 15.24 -18.30 -4.24
C VAL A 202 16.53 -18.15 -3.43
N GLU A 203 17.64 -18.64 -3.98
CA GLU A 203 18.97 -18.49 -3.37
C GLU A 203 19.35 -17.03 -3.11
N LEU A 204 20.15 -16.83 -2.06
CA LEU A 204 20.61 -15.50 -1.67
C LEU A 204 21.47 -14.88 -2.80
N PRO A 205 21.19 -13.65 -3.25
CA PRO A 205 22.01 -13.00 -4.27
C PRO A 205 23.46 -12.76 -3.79
N MET A 206 24.43 -12.88 -4.69
CA MET A 206 25.86 -12.65 -4.41
C MET A 206 26.15 -11.30 -3.72
N GLU A 207 25.34 -10.26 -3.92
CA GLU A 207 25.57 -8.96 -3.27
C GLU A 207 25.22 -8.95 -1.76
N LEU A 208 24.48 -9.97 -1.30
CA LEU A 208 24.09 -10.20 0.08
C LEU A 208 24.88 -11.34 0.74
N GLU A 209 25.47 -12.23 -0.06
CA GLU A 209 26.37 -13.28 0.42
C GLU A 209 27.56 -12.71 1.19
N GLY A 210 27.99 -13.42 2.23
CA GLY A 210 29.16 -13.03 3.05
C GLY A 210 28.94 -11.82 3.97
N ARG A 211 27.77 -11.18 3.95
CA ARG A 211 27.45 -10.10 4.89
C ARG A 211 27.20 -10.66 6.28
N ALA A 212 28.04 -10.29 7.24
CA ALA A 212 28.05 -10.88 8.60
C ALA A 212 26.73 -10.77 9.38
N ASN A 213 25.87 -9.79 9.04
CA ASN A 213 24.59 -9.57 9.70
C ASN A 213 23.38 -10.08 8.88
N VAL A 214 23.62 -10.86 7.82
CA VAL A 214 22.59 -11.52 7.01
C VAL A 214 22.64 -13.01 7.25
N VAL A 215 21.48 -13.61 7.56
CA VAL A 215 21.31 -15.06 7.69
C VAL A 215 20.22 -15.48 6.72
N PHE A 216 20.46 -16.52 5.91
CA PHE A 216 19.52 -17.01 4.91
C PHE A 216 18.96 -18.37 5.29
N TYR A 217 17.65 -18.54 5.10
CA TYR A 217 16.97 -19.83 5.17
C TYR A 217 16.16 -20.05 3.90
N GLY A 218 16.50 -21.11 3.18
CA GLY A 218 15.69 -21.64 2.09
C GLY A 218 14.37 -22.18 2.62
N CYS A 219 13.24 -21.58 2.26
CA CYS A 219 11.93 -21.98 2.78
C CYS A 219 10.85 -21.79 1.72
N ASP A 220 10.12 -22.88 1.44
CA ASP A 220 8.92 -22.84 0.62
C ASP A 220 7.71 -22.48 1.51
N LEU A 221 7.25 -21.24 1.36
CA LEU A 221 6.12 -20.69 2.11
C LEU A 221 4.77 -21.33 1.73
N THR A 222 4.72 -22.20 0.73
CA THR A 222 3.51 -22.97 0.41
C THR A 222 3.26 -24.11 1.40
N PHE A 223 4.28 -24.52 2.16
CA PHE A 223 4.21 -25.61 3.12
C PHE A 223 4.35 -25.12 4.57
N PRO A 224 3.28 -25.16 5.39
CA PRO A 224 3.36 -24.76 6.79
C PRO A 224 4.45 -25.49 7.58
N ALA A 225 4.70 -26.78 7.29
CA ALA A 225 5.77 -27.54 7.93
C ALA A 225 7.16 -26.92 7.70
N SER A 226 7.45 -26.47 6.48
CA SER A 226 8.72 -25.77 6.17
C SER A 226 8.84 -24.46 6.94
N ILE A 227 7.73 -23.73 7.10
CA ILE A 227 7.69 -22.49 7.90
C ILE A 227 7.97 -22.80 9.39
N HIS A 228 7.35 -23.83 9.96
CA HIS A 228 7.56 -24.23 11.36
C HIS A 228 9.01 -24.63 11.63
N GLU A 229 9.60 -25.45 10.75
CA GLU A 229 11.00 -25.87 10.85
C GLU A 229 11.95 -24.66 10.74
N THR A 230 11.75 -23.83 9.71
CA THR A 230 12.55 -22.62 9.50
C THR A 230 12.44 -21.66 10.70
N ALA A 231 11.24 -21.45 11.23
CA ALA A 231 11.04 -20.61 12.41
C ALA A 231 11.74 -21.16 13.66
N SER A 232 11.80 -22.48 13.81
CA SER A 232 12.56 -23.14 14.87
C SER A 232 14.06 -22.86 14.74
N HIS A 233 14.63 -23.03 13.55
CA HIS A 233 16.04 -22.73 13.28
C HIS A 233 16.35 -21.24 13.50
N ILE A 234 15.49 -20.33 13.03
CA ILE A 234 15.64 -18.89 13.27
C ILE A 234 15.73 -18.59 14.77
N ARG A 235 14.83 -19.16 15.59
CA ARG A 235 14.87 -18.94 17.05
C ARG A 235 16.14 -19.50 17.68
N ALA A 236 16.61 -20.67 17.22
CA ALA A 236 17.82 -21.30 17.74
C ALA A 236 19.10 -20.50 17.41
N ASP A 237 19.24 -20.05 16.16
CA ASP A 237 20.48 -19.44 15.66
C ASP A 237 20.50 -17.93 15.86
N CYS A 238 19.33 -17.29 15.78
CA CYS A 238 19.20 -15.83 15.78
C CYS A 238 18.56 -15.27 17.05
N GLY A 239 17.79 -16.08 17.78
CA GLY A 239 16.87 -15.63 18.83
C GLY A 239 15.48 -15.28 18.28
N ASP A 240 14.58 -14.89 19.18
CA ASP A 240 13.21 -14.52 18.79
C ASP A 240 13.19 -13.27 17.89
N PRO A 241 12.52 -13.34 16.71
CA PRO A 241 12.34 -12.19 15.86
C PRO A 241 11.60 -11.04 16.53
N THR A 242 12.15 -9.84 16.36
CA THR A 242 11.58 -8.57 16.86
C THR A 242 10.81 -7.84 15.78
N VAL A 243 11.11 -8.11 14.51
CA VAL A 243 10.39 -7.58 13.35
C VAL A 243 10.11 -8.72 12.38
N LEU A 244 8.87 -8.81 11.92
CA LEU A 244 8.45 -9.70 10.84
C LEU A 244 7.97 -8.86 9.67
N ILE A 245 8.63 -8.97 8.52
CA ILE A 245 8.22 -8.33 7.27
C ILE A 245 7.67 -9.42 6.34
N ASN A 246 6.35 -9.55 6.36
CA ASN A 246 5.59 -10.39 5.44
C ASN A 246 5.54 -9.71 4.06
N ASN A 247 6.57 -9.97 3.25
CA ASN A 247 6.79 -9.35 1.93
C ASN A 247 6.64 -10.32 0.76
N ALA A 248 6.93 -11.62 0.95
CA ALA A 248 6.84 -12.62 -0.11
C ALA A 248 5.48 -12.55 -0.83
N GLY A 249 5.52 -12.72 -2.15
CA GLY A 249 4.30 -12.82 -2.92
C GLY A 249 4.54 -13.19 -4.38
N ILE A 250 3.55 -13.86 -4.96
CA ILE A 250 3.49 -14.22 -6.37
C ILE A 250 2.26 -13.59 -7.02
N ALA A 251 2.33 -13.34 -8.32
CA ALA A 251 1.20 -12.93 -9.13
C ALA A 251 1.43 -13.33 -10.59
N GLU A 252 0.33 -13.61 -11.29
CA GLU A 252 0.27 -13.86 -12.72
C GLU A 252 -0.88 -13.04 -13.29
N GLN A 253 -0.76 -12.60 -14.55
CA GLN A 253 -1.82 -11.87 -15.21
C GLN A 253 -2.56 -12.78 -16.16
N HIS A 254 -3.82 -13.06 -15.86
CA HIS A 254 -4.72 -13.85 -16.68
C HIS A 254 -6.18 -13.49 -16.40
N ALA A 255 -7.07 -13.71 -17.35
CA ALA A 255 -8.50 -13.65 -17.07
C ALA A 255 -8.92 -14.81 -16.16
N ILE A 256 -10.06 -14.66 -15.48
CA ILE A 256 -10.52 -15.69 -14.54
C ILE A 256 -10.75 -17.06 -15.20
N LEU A 257 -11.15 -17.08 -16.48
CA LEU A 257 -11.37 -18.31 -17.25
C LEU A 257 -10.07 -18.94 -17.80
N GLU A 258 -8.97 -18.20 -17.75
CA GLU A 258 -7.63 -18.67 -18.15
C GLU A 258 -6.81 -19.13 -16.92
N GLY A 259 -7.41 -19.08 -15.73
CA GLY A 259 -6.75 -19.43 -14.49
C GLY A 259 -6.44 -20.91 -14.35
N ASN A 260 -5.57 -21.20 -13.38
CA ASN A 260 -5.10 -22.54 -13.05
C ASN A 260 -5.33 -22.76 -11.54
N ASP A 261 -6.11 -23.77 -11.17
CA ASP A 261 -6.51 -24.01 -9.77
C ASP A 261 -5.30 -24.25 -8.87
N GLU A 262 -4.29 -24.99 -9.35
CA GLU A 262 -3.04 -25.23 -8.62
C GLU A 262 -2.27 -23.93 -8.38
N TYR A 263 -2.26 -23.02 -9.34
CA TYR A 263 -1.62 -21.72 -9.20
C TYR A 263 -2.38 -20.83 -8.22
N ASP A 264 -3.71 -20.81 -8.29
CA ASP A 264 -4.54 -20.05 -7.36
C ASP A 264 -4.34 -20.54 -5.92
N GLU A 265 -4.29 -21.86 -5.70
CA GLU A 265 -3.96 -22.42 -4.40
C GLU A 265 -2.55 -21.99 -3.95
N GLN A 266 -1.55 -22.11 -4.81
CA GLN A 266 -0.18 -21.68 -4.53
C GLN A 266 -0.12 -20.19 -4.15
N LEU A 267 -0.83 -19.34 -4.90
CA LEU A 267 -0.92 -17.91 -4.69
C LEU A 267 -1.52 -17.59 -3.33
N PHE A 268 -2.62 -18.25 -2.94
CA PHE A 268 -3.20 -18.05 -1.61
C PHE A 268 -2.30 -18.59 -0.49
N ARG A 269 -1.61 -19.72 -0.72
CA ARG A 269 -0.66 -20.26 0.25
C ARG A 269 0.49 -19.29 0.50
N VAL A 270 1.12 -18.76 -0.54
CA VAL A 270 2.23 -17.78 -0.42
C VAL A 270 1.73 -16.42 0.06
N ASN A 271 0.73 -15.82 -0.61
CA ASN A 271 0.36 -14.43 -0.37
C ASN A 271 -0.49 -14.23 0.90
N VAL A 272 -1.15 -15.28 1.40
CA VAL A 272 -2.13 -15.17 2.51
C VAL A 272 -1.81 -16.13 3.65
N LEU A 273 -1.82 -17.45 3.41
CA LEU A 273 -1.73 -18.43 4.49
C LEU A 273 -0.36 -18.42 5.17
N SER A 274 0.71 -18.17 4.43
CA SER A 274 2.06 -18.00 5.00
C SER A 274 2.09 -16.90 6.06
N HIS A 275 1.37 -15.79 5.86
CA HIS A 275 1.30 -14.70 6.84
C HIS A 275 0.69 -15.17 8.15
N PHE A 276 -0.41 -15.95 8.10
CA PHE A 276 -1.02 -16.53 9.30
C PHE A 276 -0.03 -17.42 10.05
N THR A 277 0.66 -18.31 9.33
CA THR A 277 1.62 -19.24 9.94
C THR A 277 2.81 -18.50 10.55
N LEU A 278 3.42 -17.55 9.83
CA LEU A 278 4.54 -16.75 10.32
C LEU A 278 4.15 -15.88 11.53
N ILE A 279 2.95 -15.30 11.53
CA ILE A 279 2.43 -14.55 12.69
C ILE A 279 2.28 -15.50 13.89
N ARG A 280 1.73 -16.70 13.71
CA ARG A 280 1.62 -17.69 14.81
C ARG A 280 2.97 -18.14 15.34
N GLU A 281 3.99 -18.23 14.48
CA GLU A 281 5.35 -18.62 14.87
C GLU A 281 6.08 -17.54 15.68
N PHE A 282 5.96 -16.28 15.30
CA PHE A 282 6.81 -15.22 15.87
C PHE A 282 6.08 -14.30 16.86
N LEU A 283 4.75 -14.16 16.77
CA LEU A 283 3.98 -13.32 17.69
C LEU A 283 4.11 -13.74 19.16
N PRO A 284 4.13 -15.04 19.54
CA PRO A 284 4.28 -15.44 20.94
C PRO A 284 5.56 -14.90 21.58
N GLY A 285 6.70 -14.97 20.89
CA GLY A 285 7.98 -14.41 21.35
C GLY A 285 7.91 -12.89 21.49
N MET A 286 7.33 -12.21 20.49
CA MET A 286 7.12 -10.76 20.56
C MET A 286 6.24 -10.34 21.74
N LEU A 287 5.17 -11.09 22.03
CA LEU A 287 4.27 -10.84 23.18
C LEU A 287 4.99 -11.08 24.51
N ALA A 288 5.76 -12.16 24.62
CA ALA A 288 6.54 -12.46 25.83
C ALA A 288 7.55 -11.36 26.15
N GLN A 289 8.21 -10.82 25.11
CA GLN A 289 9.15 -9.71 25.22
C GLN A 289 8.48 -8.34 25.33
N LYS A 290 7.16 -8.26 25.10
CA LYS A 290 6.41 -7.01 24.90
C LYS A 290 7.11 -6.10 23.87
N LYS A 291 7.70 -6.68 22.82
CA LYS A 291 8.42 -5.96 21.76
C LYS A 291 8.22 -6.69 20.44
N GLY A 292 7.65 -6.02 19.45
CA GLY A 292 7.41 -6.61 18.14
C GLY A 292 6.93 -5.61 17.11
N HIS A 293 7.31 -5.82 15.86
CA HIS A 293 6.77 -5.07 14.71
C HIS A 293 6.44 -6.01 13.56
N ILE A 294 5.15 -6.15 13.26
CA ILE A 294 4.67 -6.94 12.12
C ILE A 294 4.35 -5.99 10.96
N ILE A 295 5.08 -6.12 9.85
CA ILE A 295 4.87 -5.37 8.62
C ILE A 295 4.25 -6.27 7.58
N THR A 296 3.10 -5.86 7.04
CA THR A 296 2.39 -6.57 5.97
C THR A 296 2.57 -5.80 4.65
N VAL A 297 3.17 -6.42 3.63
CA VAL A 297 3.23 -5.84 2.28
C VAL A 297 2.02 -6.31 1.48
N ALA A 298 1.01 -5.45 1.45
CA ALA A 298 -0.22 -5.62 0.70
C ALA A 298 -0.04 -5.01 -0.72
N SER A 299 -1.07 -4.34 -1.24
CA SER A 299 -1.00 -3.63 -2.52
C SER A 299 -2.08 -2.56 -2.60
N MET A 300 -1.99 -1.66 -3.59
CA MET A 300 -3.16 -0.89 -4.02
C MET A 300 -4.26 -1.79 -4.60
N ALA A 301 -3.90 -2.99 -5.08
CA ALA A 301 -4.86 -4.03 -5.47
C ALA A 301 -5.76 -4.48 -4.31
N SER A 302 -5.35 -4.22 -3.05
CA SER A 302 -6.20 -4.43 -1.89
C SER A 302 -7.45 -3.59 -1.90
N TYR A 303 -7.52 -2.46 -2.64
CA TYR A 303 -8.67 -1.54 -2.68
C TYR A 303 -9.41 -1.55 -4.02
N TYR A 304 -8.69 -1.79 -5.12
CA TYR A 304 -9.18 -1.73 -6.48
C TYR A 304 -8.67 -2.94 -7.25
N THR A 305 -9.57 -3.66 -7.92
CA THR A 305 -9.24 -4.86 -8.71
C THR A 305 -9.38 -4.52 -10.19
N PRO A 306 -8.27 -4.38 -10.95
CA PRO A 306 -8.34 -4.37 -12.40
C PRO A 306 -8.58 -5.79 -12.94
N SER A 307 -9.12 -5.89 -14.16
CA SER A 307 -9.13 -7.17 -14.87
C SER A 307 -7.73 -7.71 -15.07
N GLY A 308 -7.63 -9.04 -15.15
CA GLY A 308 -6.38 -9.76 -15.35
C GLY A 308 -5.62 -10.11 -14.07
N ILE A 309 -5.99 -9.61 -12.89
CA ILE A 309 -5.29 -9.93 -11.62
C ILE A 309 -6.26 -10.20 -10.47
N VAL A 310 -7.39 -10.86 -10.75
CA VAL A 310 -8.49 -11.05 -9.80
C VAL A 310 -8.06 -11.85 -8.57
N ASN A 311 -7.40 -13.00 -8.77
CA ASN A 311 -6.83 -13.86 -7.72
C ASN A 311 -5.81 -13.09 -6.84
N TYR A 312 -4.88 -12.37 -7.47
CA TYR A 312 -3.90 -11.53 -6.77
C TYR A 312 -4.59 -10.43 -5.95
N ALA A 313 -5.53 -9.69 -6.53
CA ALA A 313 -6.25 -8.64 -5.81
C ALA A 313 -7.07 -9.20 -4.63
N ALA A 314 -7.70 -10.36 -4.81
CA ALA A 314 -8.38 -11.08 -3.72
C ALA A 314 -7.40 -11.42 -2.59
N SER A 315 -6.22 -11.98 -2.91
CA SER A 315 -5.18 -12.27 -1.91
C SER A 315 -4.70 -11.01 -1.18
N LYS A 316 -4.54 -9.88 -1.89
CA LYS A 316 -4.10 -8.61 -1.30
C LYS A 316 -5.20 -7.94 -0.48
N ALA A 317 -6.48 -8.15 -0.79
CA ALA A 317 -7.59 -7.74 0.06
C ALA A 317 -7.66 -8.62 1.33
N ALA A 318 -7.39 -9.93 1.22
CA ALA A 318 -7.37 -10.84 2.35
C ALA A 318 -6.31 -10.45 3.40
N VAL A 319 -5.07 -10.12 2.97
CA VAL A 319 -4.04 -9.69 3.93
C VAL A 319 -4.26 -8.29 4.52
N LEU A 320 -5.01 -7.41 3.84
CA LEU A 320 -5.46 -6.15 4.43
C LEU A 320 -6.44 -6.45 5.58
N SER A 321 -7.43 -7.33 5.35
CA SER A 321 -8.36 -7.76 6.39
C SER A 321 -7.65 -8.48 7.55
N LEU A 322 -6.69 -9.36 7.26
CA LEU A 322 -5.85 -10.01 8.27
C LEU A 322 -5.13 -8.97 9.14
N HIS A 323 -4.52 -7.95 8.53
CA HIS A 323 -3.83 -6.89 9.26
C HIS A 323 -4.79 -6.08 10.16
N GLU A 324 -5.99 -5.76 9.68
CA GLU A 324 -7.02 -5.07 10.46
C GLU A 324 -7.50 -5.91 11.63
N GLY A 325 -7.79 -7.20 11.39
CA GLY A 325 -8.19 -8.16 12.41
C GLY A 325 -7.12 -8.36 13.48
N LEU A 326 -5.87 -8.60 13.08
CA LEU A 326 -4.74 -8.73 14.00
C LEU A 326 -4.60 -7.50 14.89
N ASN A 327 -4.75 -6.30 14.34
CA ASN A 327 -4.72 -5.06 15.13
C ASN A 327 -5.79 -4.99 16.21
N VAL A 328 -6.99 -5.49 15.92
CA VAL A 328 -8.08 -5.56 16.91
C VAL A 328 -7.74 -6.62 17.96
N GLU A 329 -7.24 -7.79 17.57
CA GLU A 329 -6.85 -8.83 18.52
C GLU A 329 -5.72 -8.40 19.44
N LEU A 330 -4.67 -7.76 18.91
CA LEU A 330 -3.56 -7.18 19.70
C LEU A 330 -4.06 -6.20 20.77
N ARG A 331 -5.11 -5.43 20.48
CA ARG A 331 -5.69 -4.48 21.45
C ARG A 331 -6.52 -5.15 22.55
N HIS A 332 -7.25 -6.21 22.20
CA HIS A 332 -8.37 -6.69 23.02
C HIS A 332 -8.23 -8.13 23.51
N ARG A 333 -7.39 -8.95 22.88
CA ARG A 333 -7.27 -10.39 23.16
C ARG A 333 -5.95 -10.76 23.85
N TYR A 334 -4.87 -10.01 23.59
CA TYR A 334 -3.53 -10.32 24.12
C TYR A 334 -3.10 -9.44 25.31
N GLY A 335 -4.06 -8.90 26.06
CA GLY A 335 -3.82 -8.17 27.30
C GLY A 335 -2.88 -6.95 27.14
N PRO A 336 -2.13 -6.56 28.19
CA PRO A 336 -1.17 -5.46 28.11
C PRO A 336 -0.05 -5.69 27.09
N ALA A 337 0.41 -6.94 26.92
CA ALA A 337 1.52 -7.28 26.01
C ALA A 337 1.20 -6.93 24.55
N GLY A 338 -0.02 -7.22 24.09
CA GLY A 338 -0.47 -6.88 22.74
C GLY A 338 -0.41 -5.38 22.42
N LYS A 339 -0.47 -4.51 23.44
CA LYS A 339 -0.36 -3.04 23.27
C LYS A 339 1.05 -2.56 22.95
N HIS A 340 2.04 -3.44 23.06
CA HIS A 340 3.43 -3.15 22.69
C HIS A 340 3.80 -3.71 21.31
N ILE A 341 2.93 -4.50 20.69
CA ILE A 341 3.15 -5.01 19.34
C ILE A 341 2.69 -3.97 18.34
N ILE A 342 3.60 -3.57 17.49
CA ILE A 342 3.38 -2.59 16.43
C ILE A 342 2.99 -3.35 15.18
N THR A 343 2.06 -2.78 14.42
CA THR A 343 1.78 -3.27 13.07
C THR A 343 1.89 -2.13 12.07
N SER A 344 2.39 -2.44 10.88
CA SER A 344 2.33 -1.54 9.73
C SER A 344 1.87 -2.28 8.50
N ILE A 345 1.18 -1.59 7.61
CA ILE A 345 0.75 -2.13 6.32
C ILE A 345 1.19 -1.22 5.20
N ILE A 346 1.72 -1.83 4.15
CA ILE A 346 2.30 -1.14 3.00
C ILE A 346 1.42 -1.45 1.78
N HIS A 347 1.07 -0.41 1.03
CA HIS A 347 0.30 -0.50 -0.21
C HIS A 347 1.11 0.06 -1.37
N PRO A 348 2.04 -0.73 -1.93
CA PRO A 348 2.70 -0.38 -3.19
C PRO A 348 1.67 -0.35 -4.32
N SER A 349 1.85 0.60 -5.23
CA SER A 349 1.31 0.53 -6.58
C SER A 349 2.27 -0.25 -7.49
N TRP A 350 2.14 -0.11 -8.80
CA TRP A 350 3.02 -0.74 -9.78
C TRP A 350 4.48 -0.45 -9.45
N THR A 351 5.23 -1.51 -9.16
CA THR A 351 6.64 -1.42 -8.77
C THR A 351 7.45 -2.31 -9.68
N GLN A 352 8.57 -1.80 -10.21
CA GLN A 352 9.40 -2.52 -11.19
C GLN A 352 10.12 -3.72 -10.57
N THR A 353 9.41 -4.83 -10.42
CA THR A 353 9.87 -6.12 -9.89
C THR A 353 9.58 -7.24 -10.90
N PRO A 354 10.20 -8.42 -10.75
CA PRO A 354 9.93 -9.58 -11.62
C PRO A 354 8.44 -9.88 -11.83
N ILE A 355 7.60 -9.68 -10.80
CA ILE A 355 6.14 -9.86 -10.86
C ILE A 355 5.49 -9.11 -12.03
N ILE A 356 5.95 -7.89 -12.34
CA ILE A 356 5.31 -7.05 -13.35
C ILE A 356 6.09 -6.96 -14.66
N ASP A 357 7.21 -7.68 -14.80
CA ASP A 357 8.13 -7.49 -15.94
C ASP A 357 7.44 -7.72 -17.29
N SER A 358 6.57 -8.73 -17.37
CA SER A 358 5.73 -9.00 -18.56
C SER A 358 4.66 -7.90 -18.79
N TRP A 359 4.35 -7.08 -17.78
CA TRP A 359 3.30 -6.07 -17.81
C TRP A 359 3.83 -4.65 -18.09
N ILE A 360 5.14 -4.41 -17.92
CA ILE A 360 5.76 -3.07 -18.01
C ILE A 360 5.39 -2.36 -19.31
N ALA A 361 5.40 -3.06 -20.45
CA ALA A 361 5.07 -2.47 -21.74
C ALA A 361 3.62 -1.96 -21.79
N SER A 362 2.67 -2.75 -21.29
CA SER A 362 1.25 -2.38 -21.19
C SER A 362 1.04 -1.20 -20.23
N LEU A 363 1.69 -1.25 -19.06
CA LEU A 363 1.63 -0.20 -18.04
C LEU A 363 2.20 1.14 -18.55
N LYS A 364 3.29 1.12 -19.32
CA LYS A 364 3.82 2.33 -19.97
C LYS A 364 2.85 2.89 -21.00
N LYS A 365 2.18 2.03 -21.79
CA LYS A 365 1.16 2.45 -22.77
C LYS A 365 -0.06 3.08 -22.12
N SER A 366 -0.48 2.59 -20.95
CA SER A 366 -1.56 3.17 -20.15
C SER A 366 -1.14 4.41 -19.34
N ARG A 367 0.14 4.79 -19.40
CA ARG A 367 0.76 5.88 -18.60
C ARG A 367 0.59 5.66 -17.10
N ALA A 368 0.57 4.40 -16.67
CA ALA A 368 0.63 4.06 -15.25
C ALA A 368 1.96 4.52 -14.66
N ALA A 369 1.93 5.04 -13.43
CA ALA A 369 3.15 5.40 -12.72
C ALA A 369 3.77 4.13 -12.13
N ILE A 370 5.03 3.87 -12.45
CA ILE A 370 5.80 2.73 -11.96
C ILE A 370 6.88 3.26 -11.01
N THR A 371 6.88 2.79 -9.77
CA THR A 371 7.91 3.12 -8.78
C THR A 371 9.06 2.13 -8.80
N LYS A 372 10.24 2.55 -8.35
CA LYS A 372 11.38 1.65 -8.18
C LYS A 372 11.25 0.82 -6.89
N PRO A 373 11.69 -0.44 -6.86
CA PRO A 373 11.69 -1.26 -5.63
C PRO A 373 12.39 -0.56 -4.45
N ALA A 374 13.52 0.10 -4.71
CA ALA A 374 14.27 0.86 -3.70
C ALA A 374 13.46 1.98 -3.03
N GLU A 375 12.50 2.60 -3.74
CA GLU A 375 11.65 3.65 -3.16
C GLU A 375 10.63 3.07 -2.17
N VAL A 376 10.08 1.88 -2.49
CA VAL A 376 9.17 1.15 -1.60
C VAL A 376 9.96 0.66 -0.38
N ALA A 377 11.10 0.00 -0.61
CA ALA A 377 11.97 -0.51 0.42
C ALA A 377 12.44 0.58 1.39
N ALA A 378 12.86 1.76 0.88
CA ALA A 378 13.27 2.88 1.72
C ALA A 378 12.17 3.35 2.68
N LYS A 379 10.89 3.29 2.27
CA LYS A 379 9.76 3.59 3.15
C LYS A 379 9.55 2.50 4.20
N ILE A 380 9.71 1.23 3.82
CA ILE A 380 9.59 0.08 4.74
C ILE A 380 10.71 0.12 5.79
N VAL A 381 11.97 0.25 5.37
CA VAL A 381 13.13 0.37 6.26
C VAL A 381 12.97 1.54 7.23
N ARG A 382 12.54 2.72 6.72
CA ARG A 382 12.23 3.85 7.60
C ARG A 382 11.15 3.52 8.63
N GLN A 383 10.16 2.72 8.24
CA GLN A 383 9.08 2.33 9.15
C GLN A 383 9.56 1.37 10.23
N VAL A 384 10.43 0.42 9.87
CA VAL A 384 11.13 -0.47 10.82
C VAL A 384 11.90 0.37 11.85
N LEU A 385 12.80 1.24 11.38
CA LEU A 385 13.69 2.03 12.25
C LEU A 385 12.95 3.04 13.12
N ARG A 386 11.77 3.51 12.68
CA ARG A 386 10.92 4.37 13.51
C ARG A 386 10.22 3.61 14.62
N ALA A 387 9.99 2.31 14.44
CA ALA A 387 9.17 1.50 15.32
C ALA A 387 7.85 2.21 15.69
N GLU A 388 7.13 2.63 14.67
CA GLU A 388 5.80 3.24 14.80
C GLU A 388 4.79 2.43 13.98
N PRO A 389 3.50 2.46 14.33
CA PRO A 389 2.47 1.90 13.47
C PRO A 389 2.18 2.86 12.32
N ALA A 390 2.02 2.33 11.12
CA ALA A 390 1.64 3.14 9.96
C ALA A 390 0.92 2.35 8.87
N GLN A 391 0.01 3.03 8.20
CA GLN A 391 -0.45 2.67 6.87
C GLN A 391 0.31 3.50 5.84
N VAL A 392 1.11 2.84 5.00
CA VAL A 392 2.03 3.49 4.06
C VAL A 392 1.59 3.21 2.63
N PHE A 393 1.40 4.27 1.84
CA PHE A 393 1.06 4.17 0.42
C PHE A 393 2.28 4.55 -0.42
N VAL A 394 2.54 3.79 -1.49
CA VAL A 394 3.68 4.08 -2.38
C VAL A 394 3.20 4.09 -3.83
N PRO A 395 3.16 5.25 -4.50
CA PRO A 395 3.48 6.60 -4.00
C PRO A 395 2.43 7.15 -3.02
N ASP A 396 2.79 8.15 -2.21
CA ASP A 396 1.92 8.68 -1.13
C ASP A 396 0.54 9.17 -1.62
N ARG A 397 0.45 9.65 -2.86
CA ARG A 397 -0.82 10.09 -3.48
C ARG A 397 -1.83 8.95 -3.66
N ALA A 398 -1.37 7.70 -3.69
CA ALA A 398 -2.25 6.55 -3.81
C ALA A 398 -3.18 6.40 -2.59
N ALA A 399 -2.84 7.00 -1.45
CA ALA A 399 -3.69 7.09 -0.27
C ALA A 399 -5.08 7.68 -0.57
N LEU A 400 -5.20 8.60 -1.53
CA LEU A 400 -6.51 9.17 -1.91
C LEU A 400 -7.48 8.08 -2.41
N PHE A 401 -6.94 7.06 -3.09
CA PHE A 401 -7.71 5.96 -3.65
C PHE A 401 -8.04 4.87 -2.63
N SER A 402 -7.55 4.91 -1.38
CA SER A 402 -7.97 3.92 -0.37
C SER A 402 -9.45 4.04 -0.02
N SER A 403 -10.03 5.24 -0.14
CA SER A 403 -11.45 5.50 0.09
C SER A 403 -12.36 4.98 -1.03
N PHE A 404 -11.80 4.44 -2.12
CA PHE A 404 -12.53 4.00 -3.31
C PHE A 404 -13.72 3.09 -3.00
N ARG A 405 -13.58 2.14 -2.07
CA ARG A 405 -14.67 1.23 -1.68
C ARG A 405 -15.84 1.89 -0.97
N GLY A 406 -15.64 3.09 -0.41
CA GLY A 406 -16.69 3.89 0.22
C GLY A 406 -17.37 4.88 -0.72
N TRP A 407 -16.98 4.95 -2.00
CA TRP A 407 -17.59 5.86 -2.97
C TRP A 407 -18.94 5.31 -3.47
N PRO A 408 -19.81 6.16 -4.05
CA PRO A 408 -21.02 5.67 -4.71
C PRO A 408 -20.69 4.62 -5.78
N THR A 409 -21.46 3.53 -5.83
CA THR A 409 -21.20 2.38 -6.71
C THR A 409 -21.02 2.76 -8.17
N TRP A 410 -21.85 3.68 -8.69
CA TRP A 410 -21.74 4.13 -10.08
C TRP A 410 -20.37 4.75 -10.41
N LEU A 411 -19.75 5.44 -9.45
CA LEU A 411 -18.42 6.02 -9.64
C LEU A 411 -17.32 4.96 -9.54
N GLN A 412 -17.53 3.93 -8.72
CA GLN A 412 -16.64 2.78 -8.65
C GLN A 412 -16.61 2.04 -9.99
N GLU A 413 -17.78 1.73 -10.56
CA GLU A 413 -17.90 1.02 -11.83
C GLU A 413 -17.30 1.83 -12.99
N LEU A 414 -17.58 3.13 -13.08
CA LEU A 414 -16.97 3.99 -14.10
C LEU A 414 -15.43 3.94 -14.08
N LEU A 415 -14.82 3.83 -12.90
CA LEU A 415 -13.37 3.74 -12.76
C LEU A 415 -12.84 2.33 -13.06
N ARG A 416 -13.53 1.27 -12.64
CA ARG A 416 -13.20 -0.13 -13.01
C ARG A 416 -13.23 -0.30 -14.52
N ASP A 417 -14.28 0.16 -15.17
CA ASP A 417 -14.44 0.09 -16.63
C ASP A 417 -13.38 0.90 -17.40
N SER A 418 -12.89 2.00 -16.81
CA SER A 418 -11.88 2.84 -17.46
C SER A 418 -10.53 2.15 -17.65
N GLY A 419 -10.22 1.13 -16.83
CA GLY A 419 -9.03 0.31 -16.96
C GLY A 419 -9.11 -0.67 -18.13
N ASP A 420 -10.30 -1.22 -18.38
CA ASP A 420 -10.51 -2.36 -19.27
C ASP A 420 -11.15 -1.99 -20.62
N ARG A 421 -11.59 -0.74 -20.81
CA ARG A 421 -12.14 -0.27 -22.10
C ARG A 421 -11.18 -0.39 -23.30
N LYS A 422 -9.92 -0.76 -23.09
CA LYS A 422 -8.92 -1.01 -24.14
C LYS A 422 -8.49 -2.48 -24.24
N THR A 423 -8.96 -3.37 -23.38
CA THR A 423 -8.71 -4.81 -23.50
C THR A 423 -9.64 -5.37 -24.57
N ARG A 424 -9.08 -6.08 -25.56
CA ARG A 424 -9.89 -6.74 -26.58
C ARG A 424 -10.80 -7.79 -25.91
N PRO A 425 -12.04 -7.99 -26.39
CA PRO A 425 -12.86 -9.11 -25.97
C PRO A 425 -12.09 -10.43 -26.18
N LEU A 426 -12.13 -11.31 -25.18
CA LEU A 426 -11.66 -12.68 -25.34
C LEU A 426 -12.62 -13.39 -26.32
N GLY A 427 -12.15 -13.68 -27.53
CA GLY A 427 -12.95 -14.38 -28.55
C GLY A 427 -13.02 -13.73 -29.94
N ASP A 428 -12.45 -12.54 -30.16
CA ASP A 428 -12.36 -11.92 -31.50
C ASP A 428 -11.17 -12.44 -32.33
N ASP A 429 -10.81 -13.72 -32.18
CA ASP A 429 -9.97 -14.43 -33.15
C ASP A 429 -10.90 -15.03 -34.21
N ASP A 430 -11.11 -14.24 -35.27
CA ASP A 430 -11.62 -14.74 -36.55
C ASP A 430 -10.70 -15.88 -37.03
N GLY A 431 -11.16 -17.11 -36.82
CA GLY A 431 -10.72 -18.36 -37.43
C GLY A 431 -9.38 -18.34 -38.19
N VAL A 432 -8.27 -18.52 -37.48
CA VAL A 432 -7.06 -19.11 -38.07
C VAL A 432 -6.65 -20.32 -37.26
N LYS A 433 -7.03 -21.49 -37.77
CA LYS A 433 -6.43 -22.78 -37.39
C LYS A 433 -4.90 -22.69 -37.56
N GLY A 434 -4.16 -22.85 -36.48
CA GLY A 434 -2.70 -22.97 -36.52
C GLY A 434 -2.17 -23.65 -35.28
N LYS A 435 -2.02 -24.99 -35.34
CA LYS A 435 -1.32 -25.82 -34.35
C LYS A 435 0.04 -25.20 -33.98
N GLY A 436 0.23 -24.86 -32.71
CA GLY A 436 1.54 -24.61 -32.09
C GLY A 436 1.67 -25.53 -30.88
N ARG A 437 2.60 -26.49 -30.97
CA ARG A 437 2.83 -27.56 -29.99
C ARG A 437 3.12 -27.00 -28.60
N VAL A 438 2.46 -27.59 -27.60
CA VAL A 438 3.02 -27.80 -26.26
C VAL A 438 4.33 -28.57 -26.47
N GLY A 439 5.44 -27.90 -26.18
CA GLY A 439 6.77 -28.48 -26.21
C GLY A 439 7.37 -28.40 -24.82
N ASP A 440 7.43 -29.57 -24.19
CA ASP A 440 8.33 -30.01 -23.11
C ASP A 440 9.24 -28.94 -22.50
N VAL A 441 8.92 -28.55 -21.27
CA VAL A 441 9.94 -28.26 -20.26
C VAL A 441 9.71 -29.29 -19.15
N GLY A 442 10.44 -30.40 -19.26
CA GLY A 442 10.39 -31.48 -18.29
C GLY A 442 10.92 -31.00 -16.94
N TYR A 443 10.06 -31.05 -15.92
CA TYR A 443 10.51 -31.28 -14.55
C TYR A 443 10.28 -32.75 -14.26
N GLY A 444 11.38 -33.51 -14.20
CA GLY A 444 11.37 -34.90 -13.77
C GLY A 444 10.96 -34.97 -12.31
N VAL A 445 9.69 -35.29 -12.07
CA VAL A 445 9.20 -35.72 -10.77
C VAL A 445 9.23 -37.24 -10.80
N GLY A 446 10.15 -37.83 -10.04
CA GLY A 446 10.14 -39.26 -9.77
C GLY A 446 8.82 -39.61 -9.08
N GLU A 447 8.06 -40.49 -9.71
CA GLU A 447 6.90 -41.13 -9.13
C GLU A 447 7.34 -42.01 -7.96
N ASP A 448 6.92 -41.65 -6.75
CA ASP A 448 6.54 -42.63 -5.73
C ASP A 448 5.22 -42.15 -5.13
N ARG A 449 4.14 -42.54 -5.80
CA ARG A 449 2.81 -42.59 -5.21
C ARG A 449 2.67 -43.97 -4.60
N ASP A 450 2.55 -44.04 -3.29
CA ASP A 450 1.62 -44.92 -2.60
C ASP A 450 1.63 -44.61 -1.10
N ALA A 451 0.50 -44.11 -0.61
CA ALA A 451 -0.20 -44.58 0.60
C ALA A 451 -0.97 -43.45 1.31
N PHE A 452 -2.16 -43.83 1.76
CA PHE A 452 -3.07 -43.14 2.67
C PHE A 452 -4.09 -42.18 2.06
N GLY A 453 -5.16 -42.81 1.59
CA GLY A 453 -6.49 -42.24 1.59
C GLY A 453 -7.00 -41.92 3.00
N GLY A 454 -7.90 -40.95 3.04
CA GLY A 454 -8.60 -40.50 4.24
C GLY A 454 -9.53 -39.35 3.85
N SER A 455 -10.67 -39.68 3.27
CA SER A 455 -11.75 -38.73 3.01
C SER A 455 -12.25 -38.14 4.32
N ARG A 456 -12.22 -36.80 4.46
CA ARG A 456 -13.02 -36.08 5.43
C ARG A 456 -13.96 -35.15 4.69
N SER A 457 -15.25 -35.44 4.83
CA SER A 457 -16.38 -34.58 4.45
C SER A 457 -16.31 -33.28 5.23
N TYR A 458 -16.33 -32.14 4.53
CA TYR A 458 -16.58 -30.84 5.14
C TYR A 458 -18.08 -30.56 5.03
N ASP A 459 -18.74 -30.46 6.17
CA ASP A 459 -20.10 -29.91 6.24
C ASP A 459 -20.02 -28.42 5.90
N ILE A 460 -20.64 -28.05 4.77
CA ILE A 460 -20.87 -26.66 4.39
C ILE A 460 -21.94 -26.13 5.34
N VAL A 461 -21.53 -25.28 6.29
CA VAL A 461 -22.46 -24.48 7.07
C VAL A 461 -22.97 -23.37 6.17
N GLU A 462 -24.18 -23.52 5.66
CA GLU A 462 -24.92 -22.44 5.00
C GLU A 462 -25.18 -21.31 6.02
N GLY A 463 -24.82 -20.09 5.64
CA GLY A 463 -25.06 -18.86 6.40
C GLY A 463 -25.40 -17.72 5.48
#